data_AF-A0A7X8LPR4-F1
#
_entry.id   AF-A0A7X8LPR4-F1
#
_cell.length_a   1.000
_cell.length_b   1.000
_cell.length_c   1.000
_cell.angle_alpha   90.00
_cell.angle_beta   90.00
_cell.angle_gamma   90.00
#
_symmetry.space_group_name_H-M   'P 1'
#
loop_
_entity.id
_entity.type
_entity.pdbx_description
1 polymer ?
#
loop_
_entity_poly.entity_id
_entity_poly.type
_entity_poly.pdbx_seq_one_letter_code
_entity_poly.pdbx_strand_id
1 'polypeptide(L)'
;MNGQKTVDLLREIRHDFGNHLQVIMGYLDLGNPQQARKYIIKLIEEMAAERLIFESTDADTALYLYQQLLLSRELGVILRYDEIKIKSPDLLQLKNEPWHSLQQVLAAWKAENSDAEPMVYLEIYEKDDGIDLLYSCEGMEPGSLIVEVRK
;
A
#
# COMPACT_ATOMS: atom_id res chain seq x y z
N MET A 1 -8.82 -19.08 9.18
CA MET A 1 -8.43 -17.86 9.92
C MET A 1 -7.40 -18.20 10.98
N ASN A 2 -6.22 -17.57 10.97
CA ASN A 2 -5.20 -17.77 12.01
C ASN A 2 -5.17 -16.51 12.88
N GLY A 3 -5.74 -16.57 14.09
CA GLY A 3 -5.87 -15.41 14.98
C GLY A 3 -4.53 -14.71 15.27
N GLN A 4 -3.40 -15.42 15.15
CA GLN A 4 -2.07 -14.84 15.28
C GLN A 4 -1.77 -13.78 14.21
N LYS A 5 -2.10 -14.04 12.93
CA LYS A 5 -1.88 -13.08 11.83
C LYS A 5 -2.67 -11.78 12.05
N THR A 6 -3.91 -11.90 12.53
CA THR A 6 -4.74 -10.73 12.86
C THR A 6 -4.14 -9.92 14.01
N VAL A 7 -3.61 -10.59 15.05
CA VAL A 7 -2.96 -9.90 16.17
C VAL A 7 -1.70 -9.17 15.71
N ASP A 8 -0.90 -9.77 14.84
CA ASP A 8 0.32 -9.16 14.33
C ASP A 8 0.01 -7.90 13.50
N LEU A 9 -0.99 -7.99 12.61
CA LEU A 9 -1.51 -6.85 11.87
C LEU A 9 -2.00 -5.72 12.79
N LEU A 10 -2.76 -6.04 13.85
CA LEU A 10 -3.22 -5.04 14.83
C LEU A 10 -2.06 -4.36 15.57
N ARG A 11 -0.93 -5.05 15.78
CA ARG A 11 0.25 -4.44 16.39
C ARG A 11 0.91 -3.44 15.46
N GLU A 12 1.00 -3.75 14.16
CA GLU A 12 1.52 -2.83 13.14
C GLU A 12 0.68 -1.56 13.06
N ILE A 13 -0.65 -1.70 12.95
CA ILE A 13 -1.58 -0.56 12.92
C ILE A 13 -1.41 0.32 14.17
N ARG A 14 -1.31 -0.30 15.36
CA ARG A 14 -1.12 0.43 16.61
C ARG A 14 0.22 1.16 16.65
N HIS A 15 1.29 0.53 16.16
CA HIS A 15 2.61 1.13 16.09
C HIS A 15 2.61 2.35 15.18
N ASP A 16 2.08 2.22 13.97
CA ASP A 16 1.98 3.32 12.99
C ASP A 16 1.13 4.48 13.52
N PHE A 17 0.00 4.18 14.15
CA PHE A 17 -0.82 5.19 14.80
C PHE A 17 -0.05 5.96 15.88
N GLY A 18 0.74 5.27 16.70
CA GLY A 18 1.63 5.89 17.69
C GLY A 18 2.65 6.83 17.04
N ASN A 19 3.25 6.41 15.92
CA ASN A 19 4.22 7.22 15.18
C ASN A 19 3.59 8.49 14.60
N HIS A 20 2.39 8.39 14.02
CA HIS A 20 1.67 9.55 13.52
C HIS A 20 1.40 10.58 14.63
N LEU A 21 0.99 10.13 15.81
CA LEU A 21 0.77 11.01 16.96
C LEU A 21 2.08 11.68 17.42
N GLN A 22 3.19 10.97 17.42
CA GLN A 22 4.50 11.54 17.75
C GLN A 22 4.93 12.62 16.75
N VAL A 23 4.72 12.41 15.45
CA VAL A 23 5.02 13.41 14.40
C VAL A 23 4.16 14.66 14.59
N ILE A 24 2.85 14.48 14.82
CA ILE A 24 1.92 15.59 15.07
C ILE A 24 2.37 16.39 16.30
N MET A 25 2.67 15.71 17.42
CA MET A 25 3.16 16.35 18.63
C MET A 25 4.47 17.09 18.39
N GLY A 26 5.42 16.49 17.67
CA GLY A 26 6.69 17.15 17.32
C GLY A 26 6.50 18.47 16.57
N TYR A 27 5.56 18.54 15.61
CA TYR A 27 5.25 19.80 14.95
C TYR A 27 4.63 20.83 15.90
N LEU A 28 3.76 20.41 16.81
CA LEU A 28 3.13 21.31 17.79
C LEU A 28 4.16 21.85 18.80
N ASP A 29 5.03 21.00 19.32
CA ASP A 29 6.08 21.37 20.29
C ASP A 29 7.10 22.35 19.69
N LEU A 30 7.35 22.26 18.37
CA LEU A 30 8.20 23.19 17.63
C LEU A 30 7.49 24.50 17.24
N GLY A 31 6.22 24.68 17.62
CA GLY A 31 5.44 25.87 17.27
C GLY A 31 5.03 25.93 15.79
N ASN A 32 4.93 24.77 15.11
CA ASN A 32 4.60 24.64 13.69
C ASN A 32 3.19 24.04 13.45
N PRO A 33 2.10 24.65 13.94
CA PRO A 33 0.76 24.07 13.86
C PRO A 33 0.23 23.93 12.42
N GLN A 34 0.70 24.74 11.48
CA GLN A 34 0.31 24.58 10.07
C GLN A 34 0.86 23.28 9.48
N GLN A 35 2.05 22.83 9.89
CA GLN A 35 2.61 21.56 9.45
C GLN A 35 1.89 20.38 10.10
N ALA A 36 1.57 20.48 11.39
CA ALA A 36 0.70 19.49 12.05
C ALA A 36 -0.64 19.35 11.30
N ARG A 37 -1.28 20.47 10.92
CA ARG A 37 -2.53 20.45 10.15
C ARG A 37 -2.36 19.80 8.78
N LYS A 38 -1.30 20.14 8.04
CA LYS A 38 -1.02 19.53 6.73
C LYS A 38 -0.79 18.03 6.85
N TYR A 39 -0.06 17.59 7.87
CA TYR A 39 0.17 16.18 8.14
C TYR A 39 -1.14 15.44 8.45
N ILE A 40 -2.01 16.00 9.29
CA ILE A 40 -3.34 15.42 9.59
C ILE A 40 -4.19 15.29 8.32
N ILE A 41 -4.20 16.30 7.45
CA ILE A 41 -4.94 16.25 6.18
C ILE A 41 -4.39 15.11 5.29
N LYS A 42 -3.07 14.97 5.18
CA LYS A 42 -2.44 13.85 4.45
C LYS A 42 -2.90 12.49 5.00
N LEU A 43 -2.92 12.32 6.33
CA LEU A 43 -3.40 11.07 6.94
C LEU A 43 -4.87 10.80 6.62
N ILE A 44 -5.73 11.83 6.64
CA ILE A 44 -7.15 11.68 6.30
C ILE A 44 -7.30 11.22 4.85
N GLU A 45 -6.52 11.78 3.92
CA GLU A 45 -6.51 11.39 2.51
C GLU A 45 -6.01 9.96 2.31
N GLU A 46 -4.96 9.56 3.01
CA GLU A 46 -4.44 8.17 3.00
C GLU A 46 -5.48 7.18 3.52
N MET A 47 -6.09 7.46 4.68
CA MET A 47 -7.16 6.63 5.23
C MET A 47 -8.39 6.55 4.33
N ALA A 48 -8.70 7.63 3.59
CA ALA A 48 -9.79 7.63 2.63
C ALA A 48 -9.48 6.72 1.42
N ALA A 49 -8.24 6.73 0.93
CA ALA A 49 -7.80 5.84 -0.15
C ALA A 49 -7.82 4.37 0.27
N GLU A 50 -7.49 4.06 1.53
CA GLU A 50 -7.54 2.70 2.07
C GLU A 50 -8.96 2.11 2.12
N ARG A 51 -10.02 2.94 2.08
CA ARG A 51 -11.42 2.45 2.10
C ARG A 51 -11.75 1.51 0.95
N LEU A 52 -11.13 1.72 -0.21
CA LEU A 52 -11.37 0.88 -1.39
C LEU A 52 -11.18 -0.60 -1.05
N ILE A 53 -10.12 -0.93 -0.30
CA ILE A 53 -9.80 -2.30 0.13
C ILE A 53 -10.98 -2.96 0.84
N PHE A 54 -11.62 -2.23 1.75
CA PHE A 54 -12.67 -2.74 2.62
C PHE A 54 -14.07 -2.71 1.99
N GLU A 55 -14.29 -1.81 1.01
CA GLU A 55 -15.60 -1.64 0.36
C GLU A 55 -15.74 -2.48 -0.91
N SER A 56 -14.65 -2.78 -1.62
CA SER A 56 -14.70 -3.45 -2.92
C SER A 56 -14.40 -4.96 -2.87
N THR A 57 -14.09 -5.53 -1.70
CA THR A 57 -13.66 -6.93 -1.58
C THR A 57 -14.29 -7.65 -0.39
N ASP A 58 -14.21 -8.98 -0.38
CA ASP A 58 -14.59 -9.78 0.78
C ASP A 58 -13.57 -9.67 1.92
N ALA A 59 -13.93 -10.17 3.11
CA ALA A 59 -13.11 -10.01 4.31
C ALA A 59 -11.69 -10.62 4.21
N ASP A 60 -11.54 -11.76 3.53
CA ASP A 60 -10.24 -12.43 3.41
C ASP A 60 -9.35 -11.70 2.40
N THR A 61 -9.92 -11.22 1.29
CA THR A 61 -9.23 -10.37 0.33
C THR A 61 -8.81 -9.03 0.95
N ALA A 62 -9.73 -8.35 1.63
CA ALA A 62 -9.47 -7.06 2.28
C ALA A 62 -8.33 -7.18 3.29
N LEU A 63 -8.37 -8.21 4.14
CA LEU A 63 -7.35 -8.46 5.14
C LEU A 63 -5.97 -8.67 4.51
N TYR A 64 -5.91 -9.45 3.44
CA TYR A 64 -4.67 -9.72 2.73
C TYR A 64 -4.09 -8.46 2.07
N LEU A 65 -4.90 -7.72 1.31
CA LEU A 65 -4.44 -6.50 0.64
C LEU A 65 -4.06 -5.42 1.64
N TYR A 66 -4.77 -5.31 2.77
CA TYR A 66 -4.38 -4.39 3.84
C TYR A 66 -3.04 -4.77 4.46
N GLN A 67 -2.77 -6.06 4.67
CA GLN A 67 -1.45 -6.51 5.11
C GLN A 67 -0.35 -6.13 4.11
N GLN A 68 -0.60 -6.27 2.81
CA GLN A 68 0.35 -5.92 1.76
C GLN A 68 0.64 -4.41 1.73
N LEU A 69 -0.38 -3.58 1.99
CA LEU A 69 -0.23 -2.12 2.14
C LEU A 69 0.59 -1.73 3.38
N LEU A 70 0.42 -2.40 4.51
CA LEU A 70 1.28 -2.15 5.68
C LEU A 70 2.72 -2.55 5.38
N LEU A 71 2.92 -3.74 4.80
CA LEU A 71 4.25 -4.20 4.42
C LEU A 71 4.93 -3.21 3.47
N SER A 72 4.24 -2.67 2.45
CA SER A 72 4.86 -1.74 1.49
C SER A 72 5.49 -0.51 2.14
N ARG A 73 5.01 -0.09 3.32
CA ARG A 73 5.61 1.00 4.10
C ARG A 73 7.01 0.65 4.59
N GLU A 74 7.28 -0.62 4.90
CA GLU A 74 8.63 -1.11 5.26
C GLU A 74 9.62 -1.00 4.08
N LEU A 75 9.13 -0.97 2.84
CA LEU A 75 9.97 -0.72 1.65
C LEU A 75 10.22 0.78 1.39
N GLY A 76 9.61 1.66 2.20
CA GLY A 76 9.62 3.10 2.00
C GLY A 76 8.74 3.54 0.83
N VAL A 77 7.58 2.90 0.66
CA VAL A 77 6.64 3.15 -0.46
C VAL A 77 5.27 3.53 0.04
N ILE A 78 4.69 4.53 -0.61
CA ILE A 78 3.29 4.86 -0.45
C ILE A 78 2.51 4.10 -1.53
N LEU A 79 2.03 2.90 -1.20
CA LEU A 79 1.16 2.12 -2.08
C LEU A 79 -0.28 2.62 -1.95
N ARG A 80 -0.94 2.87 -3.08
CA ARG A 80 -2.38 3.16 -3.14
C ARG A 80 -3.06 2.20 -4.11
N TYR A 81 -4.19 1.65 -3.69
CA TYR A 81 -5.05 0.90 -4.60
C TYR A 81 -6.02 1.87 -5.27
N ASP A 82 -6.02 1.89 -6.60
CA ASP A 82 -6.95 2.70 -7.39
C ASP A 82 -8.16 1.89 -7.84
N GLU A 83 -7.95 0.60 -8.17
CA GLU A 83 -9.02 -0.31 -8.57
C GLU A 83 -8.73 -1.74 -8.12
N ILE A 84 -9.74 -2.41 -7.58
CA ILE A 84 -9.63 -3.80 -7.12
C ILE A 84 -10.81 -4.60 -7.65
N LYS A 85 -10.54 -5.48 -8.62
CA LYS A 85 -11.50 -6.36 -9.28
C LYS A 85 -11.00 -7.81 -9.25
N ILE A 86 -11.02 -8.41 -8.06
CA ILE A 86 -10.69 -9.83 -7.84
C ILE A 86 -11.73 -10.51 -6.95
N LYS A 87 -11.88 -11.82 -7.10
CA LYS A 87 -12.83 -12.64 -6.33
C LYS A 87 -12.19 -13.41 -5.19
N SER A 88 -10.88 -13.69 -5.29
CA SER A 88 -10.13 -14.43 -4.27
C SER A 88 -8.69 -13.93 -4.21
N PRO A 89 -8.08 -13.87 -3.01
CA PRO A 89 -6.67 -13.51 -2.85
C PRO A 89 -5.73 -14.71 -3.02
N ASP A 90 -6.24 -15.94 -3.22
CA ASP A 90 -5.45 -17.18 -3.10
C ASP A 90 -4.21 -17.18 -4.01
N LEU A 91 -4.37 -16.76 -5.27
CA LEU A 91 -3.27 -16.72 -6.23
C LEU A 91 -2.24 -15.64 -5.85
N LEU A 92 -2.70 -14.48 -5.37
CA LEU A 92 -1.82 -13.42 -4.87
C LEU A 92 -1.06 -13.88 -3.63
N GLN A 93 -1.74 -14.53 -2.67
CA GLN A 93 -1.14 -15.09 -1.47
C GLN A 93 -0.09 -16.15 -1.80
N LEU A 94 -0.40 -17.06 -2.73
CA LEU A 94 0.52 -18.11 -3.17
C LEU A 94 1.81 -17.54 -3.75
N LYS A 95 1.72 -16.41 -4.45
CA LYS A 95 2.86 -15.74 -5.10
C LYS A 95 3.43 -14.58 -4.27
N ASN A 96 2.85 -14.30 -3.11
CA ASN A 96 3.16 -13.15 -2.24
C ASN A 96 3.14 -11.81 -2.99
N GLU A 97 2.04 -11.57 -3.72
CA GLU A 97 1.81 -10.36 -4.51
C GLU A 97 0.80 -9.43 -3.82
N PRO A 98 0.90 -8.10 -3.93
CA PRO A 98 1.84 -7.34 -4.76
C PRO A 98 3.25 -7.18 -4.17
N TRP A 99 3.55 -7.64 -2.95
CA TRP A 99 4.85 -7.42 -2.30
C TRP A 99 6.05 -7.77 -3.19
N HIS A 100 6.03 -8.95 -3.80
CA HIS A 100 7.14 -9.42 -4.62
C HIS A 100 7.38 -8.55 -5.86
N SER A 101 6.34 -8.29 -6.65
CA SER A 101 6.48 -7.44 -7.84
C SER A 101 6.73 -5.97 -7.51
N LEU A 102 6.22 -5.48 -6.38
CA LEU A 102 6.48 -4.12 -5.91
C LEU A 102 7.98 -3.89 -5.67
N GLN A 103 8.71 -4.86 -5.11
CA GLN A 103 10.17 -4.75 -4.96
C GLN A 103 10.89 -4.51 -6.30
N GLN A 104 10.40 -5.12 -7.38
CA GLN A 104 10.97 -4.96 -8.72
C GLN A 104 10.64 -3.58 -9.29
N VAL A 105 9.40 -3.12 -9.13
CA VAL A 105 8.96 -1.76 -9.51
C VAL A 105 9.84 -0.71 -8.84
N LEU A 106 10.12 -0.88 -7.55
CA LEU A 106 10.95 0.06 -6.80
C LEU A 106 12.41 0.06 -7.22
N ALA A 107 12.97 -1.12 -7.51
CA ALA A 107 14.34 -1.21 -7.98
C ALA A 107 14.52 -0.46 -9.31
N ALA A 108 13.55 -0.56 -10.21
CA ALA A 108 13.54 0.20 -11.46
C ALA A 108 13.40 1.72 -11.21
N TRP A 109 12.45 2.13 -10.37
CA TRP A 109 12.20 3.55 -10.10
C TRP A 109 13.38 4.25 -9.37
N LYS A 110 13.98 3.58 -8.37
CA LYS A 110 15.11 4.13 -7.59
C LYS A 110 16.39 4.30 -8.41
N ALA A 111 16.53 3.58 -9.53
CA ALA A 111 17.67 3.79 -10.44
C ALA A 111 17.68 5.20 -11.04
N GLU A 112 16.51 5.84 -11.11
CA GLU A 112 16.32 7.15 -11.74
C GLU A 112 15.94 8.26 -10.74
N ASN A 113 15.50 7.90 -9.53
CA ASN A 113 14.97 8.84 -8.53
C ASN A 113 15.47 8.49 -7.10
N SER A 114 16.69 8.90 -6.74
CA SER A 114 17.36 8.43 -5.51
C SER A 114 16.84 9.03 -4.19
N ASP A 115 16.19 10.20 -4.23
CA ASP A 115 15.99 11.04 -3.03
C ASP A 115 14.52 11.21 -2.61
N ALA A 116 13.58 10.52 -3.26
CA ALA A 116 12.14 10.63 -2.98
C ALA A 116 11.51 9.29 -2.59
N GLU A 117 10.43 9.35 -1.82
CA GLU A 117 9.57 8.19 -1.54
C GLU A 117 8.59 8.02 -2.71
N PRO A 118 8.60 6.89 -3.42
CA PRO A 118 7.70 6.67 -4.55
C PRO A 118 6.26 6.48 -4.07
N MET A 119 5.35 7.15 -4.76
CA MET A 119 3.92 6.96 -4.64
C MET A 119 3.45 6.05 -5.78
N VAL A 120 3.18 4.80 -5.44
CA VAL A 120 2.83 3.75 -6.41
C VAL A 120 1.33 3.50 -6.33
N TYR A 121 0.67 3.65 -7.47
CA TYR A 121 -0.73 3.29 -7.66
C TYR A 121 -0.81 1.88 -8.24
N LEU A 122 -1.76 1.08 -7.74
CA LEU A 122 -1.97 -0.29 -8.14
C LEU A 122 -3.43 -0.54 -8.47
N GLU A 123 -3.66 -1.04 -9.68
CA GLU A 123 -4.93 -1.61 -10.10
C GLU A 123 -4.81 -3.14 -10.23
N ILE A 124 -5.82 -3.86 -9.78
CA ILE A 124 -5.84 -5.33 -9.77
C ILE A 124 -7.04 -5.85 -10.55
N TYR A 125 -6.79 -6.70 -11.55
CA TYR A 125 -7.82 -7.30 -12.39
C TYR A 125 -7.67 -8.82 -12.47
N GLU A 126 -8.70 -9.56 -12.06
CA GLU A 126 -8.77 -11.00 -12.30
C GLU A 126 -9.18 -11.30 -13.75
N LYS A 127 -8.44 -12.21 -14.39
CA LYS A 127 -8.69 -12.77 -15.72
C LYS A 127 -8.92 -14.28 -15.61
N ASP A 128 -9.37 -14.90 -16.70
CA ASP A 128 -9.65 -16.35 -16.72
C ASP A 128 -8.41 -17.20 -16.34
N ASP A 129 -7.22 -16.74 -16.71
CA ASP A 129 -5.93 -17.44 -16.56
C ASP A 129 -5.03 -16.91 -15.43
N GLY A 130 -5.44 -15.88 -14.69
CA GLY A 130 -4.58 -15.24 -13.70
C GLY A 130 -5.09 -13.91 -13.18
N ILE A 131 -4.19 -13.12 -12.60
CA ILE A 131 -4.45 -11.77 -12.10
C ILE A 131 -3.42 -10.84 -12.72
N ASP A 132 -3.87 -9.72 -13.26
CA ASP A 132 -2.99 -8.66 -13.74
C ASP A 132 -2.89 -7.57 -12.65
N LEU A 133 -1.65 -7.17 -12.36
CA LEU A 133 -1.28 -6.08 -11.47
C LEU A 133 -0.73 -4.93 -12.32
N LEU A 134 -1.47 -3.83 -12.43
CA LEU A 134 -1.04 -2.65 -13.15
C LEU A 134 -0.50 -1.63 -12.16
N TYR A 135 0.81 -1.43 -12.18
CA TYR A 135 1.51 -0.42 -11.40
C TYR A 135 1.67 0.85 -12.20
N SER A 136 1.46 2.00 -11.56
CA SER A 136 1.86 3.30 -12.10
C SER A 136 2.49 4.17 -11.00
N CYS A 137 3.46 4.99 -11.38
CA CYS A 137 4.16 5.88 -10.47
C CYS A 137 4.68 7.09 -11.26
N GLU A 138 4.64 8.27 -10.67
CA GLU A 138 5.28 9.44 -11.27
C GLU A 138 6.80 9.21 -11.39
N GLY A 139 7.39 9.56 -12.53
CA GLY A 139 8.82 9.34 -12.81
C GLY A 139 9.20 7.89 -13.16
N MET A 140 8.22 7.03 -13.46
CA MET A 140 8.45 5.69 -14.00
C MET A 140 8.49 5.71 -15.54
N GLU A 141 9.46 5.03 -16.16
CA GLU A 141 9.53 4.82 -17.61
C GLU A 141 9.64 3.32 -17.93
N PRO A 142 8.65 2.71 -18.63
CA PRO A 142 7.39 3.31 -19.08
C PRO A 142 6.50 3.71 -17.89
N GLY A 143 5.61 4.71 -18.08
CA GLY A 143 4.72 5.27 -17.04
C GLY A 143 3.81 4.28 -16.30
N SER A 144 3.75 3.02 -16.76
CA SER A 144 3.09 1.93 -16.07
C SER A 144 3.75 0.58 -16.38
N LEU A 145 3.73 -0.35 -15.42
CA LEU A 145 4.16 -1.74 -15.58
C LEU A 145 3.01 -2.69 -15.29
N ILE A 146 2.79 -3.66 -16.17
CA ILE A 146 1.87 -4.76 -15.93
C ILE A 146 2.66 -5.98 -15.48
N VAL A 147 2.23 -6.58 -14.37
CA VAL A 147 2.73 -7.87 -13.87
C VAL A 147 1.60 -8.88 -13.94
N GLU A 148 1.86 -9.97 -14.64
CA GLU A 148 0.90 -11.04 -14.88
C GLU A 148 1.14 -12.20 -13.91
N VAL A 149 0.20 -12.41 -13.00
CA VAL A 149 0.23 -13.50 -12.02
C VAL A 149 -0.62 -14.65 -12.57
N ARG A 150 0.04 -15.63 -13.20
CA ARG A 150 -0.63 -16.78 -13.83
C ARG A 150 -0.74 -17.97 -12.87
N LYS A 151 -1.76 -18.80 -13.07
CA LYS A 151 -2.05 -20.03 -12.29
C LYS A 151 -0.92 -21.07 -12.40
#